data_AF-A0A963WQH9-F1
#
_entry.id   AF-A0A963WQH9-F1
#
_cell.length_a   1.000
_cell.length_b   1.000
_cell.length_c   1.000
_cell.angle_alpha   90.00
_cell.angle_beta   90.00
_cell.angle_gamma   90.00
#
_symmetry.space_group_name_H-M   'P 1'
#
loop_
_entity.id
_entity.type
_entity.pdbx_description
1 polymer ?
#
loop_
_entity_poly.entity_id
_entity_poly.type
_entity_poly.pdbx_seq_one_letter_code
_entity_poly.pdbx_strand_id
1 'polypeptide(L)' 'MVKPEWGTKRSCPKCGTRFYDLGKEDPVTCIECGEEWEPEPVLKTKQPIPF' A
#
# COMPACT_ATOMS: atom_id res chain seq x y z
N MET A 1 -15.49 -3.89 -9.28
CA MET A 1 -15.02 -5.26 -8.96
C MET A 1 -13.50 -5.21 -8.94
N VAL A 2 -12.87 -5.32 -7.77
CA VAL A 2 -11.40 -5.34 -7.66
C VAL A 2 -10.92 -6.65 -8.29
N LYS A 3 -10.24 -6.55 -9.43
CA LYS A 3 -9.52 -7.69 -9.99
C LYS A 3 -8.23 -7.85 -9.19
N PRO A 4 -7.85 -9.09 -8.80
CA PRO A 4 -6.65 -9.34 -7.99
C PRO A 4 -5.35 -8.92 -8.70
N GLU A 5 -5.40 -8.73 -10.02
CA GLU A 5 -4.28 -8.30 -10.84
C GLU A 5 -3.78 -6.86 -10.57
N TRP A 6 -4.52 -6.03 -9.84
CA TRP A 6 -4.12 -4.64 -9.55
C TRP A 6 -3.32 -4.47 -8.26
N GLY A 7 -3.09 -5.54 -7.48
CA GLY A 7 -2.31 -5.45 -6.24
C GLY A 7 -3.02 -4.65 -5.13
N THR A 8 -2.25 -4.01 -4.26
CA THR A 8 -2.79 -3.26 -3.11
C THR A 8 -2.94 -1.78 -3.43
N LYS A 9 -3.96 -1.13 -2.85
CA LYS A 9 -4.12 0.32 -2.96
C LYS A 9 -3.17 1.00 -1.98
N ARG A 10 -2.26 1.83 -2.49
CA ARG A 10 -1.27 2.59 -1.71
C ARG A 10 -1.49 4.09 -1.87
N SER A 11 -0.97 4.86 -0.92
CA SER A 11 -0.96 6.33 -0.97
C SER A 11 0.50 6.77 -0.89
N CYS A 12 0.93 7.63 -1.82
CA CYS A 12 2.30 8.09 -1.85
C CYS A 12 2.61 9.00 -0.64
N PRO A 13 3.71 8.75 0.12
CA PRO A 13 4.08 9.58 1.26
C PRO A 13 4.58 10.98 0.86
N LYS A 14 5.00 11.18 -0.39
CA LYS A 14 5.57 12.44 -0.89
C LYS A 14 4.53 13.37 -1.53
N CYS A 15 3.69 12.86 -2.43
CA CYS A 15 2.70 13.66 -3.16
C CYS A 15 1.26 13.44 -2.71
N GLY A 16 0.98 12.41 -1.91
CA GLY A 16 -0.37 12.09 -1.44
C GLY A 16 -1.26 11.38 -2.47
N THR A 17 -0.79 11.17 -3.70
CA THR A 17 -1.58 10.47 -4.72
C THR A 17 -1.84 9.02 -4.33
N ARG A 18 -3.10 8.58 -4.52
CA ARG A 18 -3.57 7.22 -4.26
C ARG A 18 -3.54 6.41 -5.56
N PHE A 19 -2.86 5.27 -5.55
CA PHE A 19 -2.73 4.41 -6.73
C PHE A 19 -2.68 2.92 -6.32
N TYR A 20 -2.67 2.05 -7.31
CA TYR A 20 -2.57 0.60 -7.14
C TYR A 20 -1.13 0.17 -7.46
N ASP A 21 -0.53 -0.67 -6.61
CA ASP A 21 0.86 -1.10 -6.77
C ASP A 21 1.09 -2.19 -7.84
N LEU A 22 0.01 -2.72 -8.44
CA LEU A 22 0.08 -3.76 -9.49
C LEU A 22 0.91 -4.99 -9.08
N GLY A 23 1.03 -5.28 -7.77
CA GLY A 23 1.84 -6.37 -7.24
C GLY A 23 3.32 -6.04 -7.08
N LYS A 24 3.73 -4.78 -7.24
CA LYS A 24 5.07 -4.28 -6.92
C LYS A 24 5.07 -3.67 -5.53
N GLU A 25 5.05 -4.53 -4.53
CA GLU A 25 5.00 -4.13 -3.11
C GLU A 25 6.38 -3.81 -2.52
N ASP A 26 7.46 -4.32 -3.10
CA ASP A 26 8.83 -4.15 -2.59
C ASP A 26 9.83 -3.86 -3.72
N PRO A 27 10.22 -2.60 -3.95
CA PRO A 27 9.66 -1.37 -3.36
C PRO A 27 8.45 -0.80 -4.14
N VAL A 28 7.60 -0.03 -3.47
CA VAL A 28 6.47 0.66 -4.10
C VAL A 28 6.94 1.94 -4.78
N THR A 29 6.75 2.04 -6.09
CA THR A 29 7.03 3.25 -6.87
C THR A 29 5.76 4.09 -7.10
N CYS A 30 5.79 5.39 -6.80
CA CYS A 30 4.68 6.29 -7.12
C CYS A 30 4.59 6.55 -8.62
N ILE A 31 3.41 6.36 -9.19
CA ILE A 31 3.14 6.63 -10.62
C ILE A 31 3.18 8.11 -11.01
N GLU A 32 3.11 9.02 -10.03
CA GLU A 32 3.06 10.47 -10.31
C GLU A 32 4.37 11.19 -10.06
N CYS A 33 5.06 10.89 -8.95
CA CYS A 33 6.31 11.55 -8.59
C CYS A 33 7.55 10.65 -8.67
N GLY A 34 7.39 9.35 -8.95
CA GLY A 34 8.49 8.40 -9.05
C GLY A 34 9.17 8.05 -7.72
N GLU A 35 8.61 8.48 -6.59
CA GLU A 35 9.15 8.15 -5.26
C GLU A 35 9.06 6.65 -5.02
N GLU A 36 10.10 6.06 -4.45
CA GLU A 36 10.17 4.63 -4.17
C GLU A 36 10.29 4.41 -2.66
N TRP A 37 9.36 3.65 -2.06
CA TRP A 37 9.34 3.39 -0.62
C TRP A 37 8.86 1.98 -0.29
N GLU A 38 9.30 1.48 0.85
CA GLU A 38 8.87 0.19 1.39
C GLU A 38 7.71 0.41 2.38
N PRO A 39 6.48 -0.06 2.07
CA PRO A 39 5.36 0.09 2.99
C PRO A 39 5.51 -0.89 4.16
N GLU A 40 5.59 -0.38 5.39
CA GLU A 40 5.63 -1.27 6.56
C GLU A 40 4.39 -2.19 6.59
N PRO A 41 4.56 -3.51 6.80
CA PRO A 41 3.44 -4.41 6.95
C PRO A 41 2.70 -3.99 8.22
N VAL A 42 1.49 -3.45 8.05
CA VAL A 42 0.61 -3.12 9.18
C VAL A 42 0.23 -4.43 9.84
N LEU A 43 1.03 -4.85 10.83
CA LEU A 43 0.70 -5.93 11.74
C LEU A 43 -0.60 -5.51 12.42
N LYS A 44 -1.72 -6.07 11.95
CA LYS A 44 -3.04 -5.82 12.53
C LYS A 44 -2.92 -6.08 14.03
N THR A 45 -3.09 -5.02 14.82
CA THR A 45 -2.94 -5.09 16.27
C THR A 45 -3.89 -6.15 16.81
N LYS A 46 -3.41 -6.97 17.75
CA LYS A 46 -4.22 -7.97 18.44
C LYS A 46 -5.40 -7.26 19.08
N GLN A 47 -6.59 -7.45 18.52
CA GLN A 47 -7.82 -6.94 19.11
C GLN A 47 -7.94 -7.53 20.52
N PRO A 48 -8.06 -6.72 21.58
CA PRO A 48 -8.28 -7.27 22.91
C PRO A 48 -9.60 -8.02 22.91
N ILE A 49 -9.55 -9.28 23.35
CA ILE A 49 -10.71 -10.16 23.45
C ILE A 49 -11.65 -9.50 24.48
N PRO A 50 -12.89 -9.13 24.12
CA PRO A 50 -13.84 -8.65 25.11
C PRO A 50 -14.16 -9.80 26.09
N PHE A 51 -14.05 -9.50 27.39
CA PHE A 51 -14.36 -10.40 28.49
C PHE A 51 -15.87 -10.44 28.75
#